data_AF-A0A3E0P4B8-F1
#
_entry.id   AF-A0A3E0P4B8-F1
#
_cell.length_a   1.000
_cell.length_b   1.000
_cell.length_c   1.000
_cell.angle_alpha   90.00
_cell.angle_beta   90.00
_cell.angle_gamma   90.00
#
_symmetry.space_group_name_H-M   'P 1'
#
loop_
_entity.id
_entity.type
_entity.pdbx_description
1 polymer ?
#
loop_
_entity_poly.entity_id
_entity_poly.type
_entity_poly.pdbx_seq_one_letter_code
_entity_poly.pdbx_strand_id
1 'polypeptide(L)'
;MEPFDRSVRAHVYQLFASGVTEIDASRVSESRGWNRKAVRASLERLEAEHRIALLPGSDRVWMAHPFSGVDTGYRAHIGERSWFANCAWDALAIVALLGGDGTATGRDGIVEWQIQNGVVSPNGLIHMLVPAAEFWADIGFT
;
A
#
# COMPACT_ATOMS: atom_id res chain seq x y z
N MET A 1 -7.60 -17.29 -5.99
CA MET A 1 -6.67 -17.16 -4.85
C MET A 1 -6.54 -18.40 -3.97
N GLU A 2 -5.42 -19.11 -4.14
CA GLU A 2 -5.01 -20.29 -3.36
C GLU A 2 -4.70 -19.97 -1.87
N PRO A 3 -4.68 -20.97 -0.96
CA PRO A 3 -4.27 -20.76 0.43
C PRO A 3 -2.87 -20.16 0.58
N PHE A 4 -1.93 -20.56 -0.29
CA PHE A 4 -0.58 -20.01 -0.29
C PHE A 4 -0.56 -18.54 -0.72
N ASP A 5 -1.33 -18.17 -1.75
CA ASP A 5 -1.43 -16.79 -2.23
C ASP A 5 -2.03 -15.86 -1.17
N ARG A 6 -3.02 -16.35 -0.39
CA ARG A 6 -3.53 -15.62 0.78
C ARG A 6 -2.45 -15.36 1.82
N SER A 7 -1.61 -16.35 2.08
CA SER A 7 -0.52 -16.26 3.06
C SER A 7 0.56 -15.29 2.61
N VAL A 8 0.96 -15.36 1.33
CA VAL A 8 1.90 -14.42 0.71
C VAL A 8 1.36 -13.00 0.76
N ARG A 9 0.11 -12.78 0.34
CA ARG A 9 -0.54 -11.47 0.40
C ARG A 9 -0.56 -10.93 1.83
N ALA A 10 -1.07 -11.70 2.79
CA ALA A 10 -1.12 -11.27 4.19
C ALA A 10 0.28 -10.88 4.71
N HIS A 11 1.32 -11.60 4.28
CA HIS A 11 2.67 -11.30 4.70
C HIS A 11 3.24 -10.01 4.07
N VAL A 12 2.92 -9.71 2.81
CA VAL A 12 3.23 -8.42 2.19
C VAL A 12 2.65 -7.26 3.01
N TYR A 13 1.38 -7.36 3.41
CA TYR A 13 0.73 -6.35 4.25
C TYR A 13 1.37 -6.21 5.64
N GLN A 14 1.78 -7.32 6.25
CA GLN A 14 2.51 -7.29 7.53
C GLN A 14 3.86 -6.58 7.41
N LEU A 15 4.58 -6.81 6.31
CA LEU A 15 5.85 -6.15 6.04
C LEU A 15 5.66 -4.63 5.88
N PHE A 16 4.69 -4.20 5.06
CA PHE A 16 4.36 -2.78 4.93
C PHE A 16 3.94 -2.15 6.26
N ALA A 17 3.05 -2.80 7.00
CA ALA A 17 2.61 -2.33 8.32
C ALA A 17 3.79 -2.18 9.31
N SER A 18 4.80 -3.05 9.20
CA SER A 18 6.02 -2.97 10.03
C SER A 18 7.00 -1.86 9.62
N GLY A 19 6.75 -1.17 8.49
CA GLY A 19 7.57 -0.07 7.98
C GLY A 19 8.54 -0.47 6.86
N VAL A 20 8.44 -1.68 6.30
CA VAL A 20 9.24 -2.08 5.14
C VAL A 20 8.64 -1.44 3.88
N THR A 21 9.45 -0.72 3.12
CA THR A 21 9.04 -0.06 1.87
C THR A 21 9.38 -0.88 0.63
N GLU A 22 10.57 -1.51 0.61
CA GLU A 22 11.00 -2.35 -0.51
C GLU A 22 10.73 -3.83 -0.24
N ILE A 23 9.67 -4.35 -0.87
CA ILE A 23 9.20 -5.73 -0.72
C ILE A 23 9.25 -6.43 -2.07
N ASP A 24 10.11 -7.42 -2.21
CA ASP A 24 10.20 -8.33 -3.35
C ASP A 24 10.04 -9.80 -2.92
N ALA A 25 10.13 -10.74 -3.87
CA ALA A 25 10.00 -12.15 -3.53
C ALA A 25 11.11 -12.66 -2.60
N SER A 26 12.31 -12.08 -2.61
CA SER A 26 13.39 -12.46 -1.68
C SER A 26 12.99 -12.09 -0.26
N ARG A 27 12.59 -10.84 -0.04
CA ARG A 27 12.17 -10.32 1.25
C ARG A 27 11.01 -11.11 1.85
N VAL A 28 9.99 -11.38 1.04
CA VAL A 28 8.80 -12.15 1.46
C VAL A 28 9.17 -13.61 1.77
N SER A 29 10.17 -14.17 1.09
CA SER A 29 10.61 -15.55 1.32
C SER A 29 11.45 -15.72 2.58
N GLU A 30 12.39 -14.81 2.83
CA GLU A 30 13.37 -14.88 3.91
C GLU A 30 12.73 -14.86 5.30
N SER A 31 11.73 -14.02 5.50
CA SER A 31 11.00 -13.87 6.78
C SER A 31 10.20 -15.10 7.20
N ARG A 32 9.90 -16.01 6.26
CA ARG A 32 9.02 -17.18 6.48
C ARG A 32 9.67 -18.52 6.12
N GLY A 33 10.88 -18.52 5.56
CA GLY A 33 11.53 -19.72 5.05
C GLY A 33 10.82 -20.34 3.83
N TRP A 34 10.07 -19.53 3.07
CA TRP A 34 9.35 -20.01 1.89
C TRP A 34 10.29 -20.14 0.68
N ASN A 35 9.92 -20.97 -0.29
CA ASN A 35 10.64 -21.05 -1.54
C ASN A 35 10.45 -19.75 -2.36
N ARG A 36 11.55 -19.03 -2.65
CA ARG A 36 11.53 -17.76 -3.40
C ARG A 36 10.83 -17.84 -4.76
N LYS A 37 11.01 -18.94 -5.51
CA LYS A 37 10.35 -19.12 -6.82
C LYS A 37 8.84 -19.28 -6.67
N ALA A 38 8.40 -20.00 -5.63
CA ALA A 38 6.98 -20.13 -5.32
C ALA A 38 6.36 -18.79 -4.89
N VAL A 39 7.08 -18.01 -4.09
CA VAL A 39 6.65 -16.65 -3.69
C VAL A 39 6.55 -15.73 -4.90
N ARG A 40 7.55 -15.70 -5.79
CA ARG A 40 7.49 -14.92 -7.03
C ARG A 40 6.25 -15.28 -7.86
N ALA A 41 6.02 -16.57 -8.11
CA ALA A 41 4.84 -17.02 -8.86
C ALA A 41 3.52 -16.64 -8.15
N SER A 42 3.52 -16.58 -6.82
CA SER A 42 2.38 -16.09 -6.04
C SER A 42 2.14 -14.60 -6.22
N LEU A 43 3.19 -13.78 -6.18
CA LEU A 43 3.11 -12.34 -6.45
C LEU A 43 2.57 -12.05 -7.86
N GLU A 44 3.04 -12.78 -8.88
CA GLU A 44 2.57 -12.68 -10.27
C GLU A 44 1.07 -13.03 -10.38
N ARG A 45 0.60 -14.08 -9.68
CA ARG A 45 -0.84 -14.41 -9.65
C ARG A 45 -1.67 -13.35 -8.91
N LEU A 46 -1.15 -12.81 -7.81
CA LEU A 46 -1.82 -11.75 -7.05
C LEU A 46 -1.95 -10.47 -7.89
N GLU A 47 -0.95 -10.15 -8.72
CA GLU A 47 -1.02 -9.07 -9.69
C GLU A 47 -2.07 -9.34 -10.77
N ALA A 48 -2.05 -10.53 -11.38
CA ALA A 48 -3.03 -10.91 -12.40
C ALA A 48 -4.48 -10.92 -11.88
N GLU A 49 -4.67 -11.15 -10.57
CA GLU A 49 -5.97 -11.07 -9.89
C GLU A 49 -6.28 -9.66 -9.32
N HIS A 50 -5.50 -8.63 -9.67
CA HIS A 50 -5.69 -7.24 -9.20
C HIS A 50 -5.74 -7.14 -7.67
N ARG A 51 -4.88 -7.89 -6.97
CA ARG A 51 -4.77 -7.90 -5.49
C ARG A 51 -3.63 -7.03 -4.97
N ILE A 52 -2.59 -6.88 -5.79
CA ILE A 52 -1.42 -6.00 -5.64
C ILE A 52 -0.99 -5.58 -7.06
N ALA A 53 -0.12 -4.59 -7.18
CA ALA A 53 0.59 -4.28 -8.42
C ALA A 53 2.09 -4.51 -8.22
N LEU A 54 2.78 -5.04 -9.23
CA LEU A 54 4.24 -5.13 -9.23
C LEU A 54 4.85 -3.99 -10.04
N LEU A 55 6.08 -3.62 -9.71
CA LEU A 55 6.84 -2.68 -10.54
C LEU A 55 7.13 -3.35 -11.89
N PRO A 56 6.81 -2.69 -13.03
CA PRO A 56 6.98 -3.27 -14.36
C PRO A 56 8.37 -3.89 -14.57
N GLY A 57 8.41 -5.13 -15.01
CA GLY A 57 9.66 -5.86 -15.25
C GLY A 57 10.37 -6.40 -14.00
N SER A 58 9.71 -6.40 -12.84
CA SER A 58 10.27 -6.90 -11.58
C SER A 58 9.26 -7.70 -10.76
N ASP A 59 9.71 -8.29 -9.65
CA ASP A 59 8.86 -8.87 -8.59
C ASP A 59 8.70 -7.97 -7.36
N ARG A 60 9.12 -6.70 -7.46
CA ARG A 60 8.92 -5.72 -6.39
C ARG A 60 7.46 -5.32 -6.35
N VAL A 61 6.86 -5.35 -5.16
CA VAL A 61 5.52 -4.84 -4.95
C VAL A 61 5.55 -3.32 -5.09
N TRP A 62 4.82 -2.83 -6.09
CA TRP A 62 4.61 -1.40 -6.31
C TRP A 62 3.47 -0.88 -5.44
N MET A 63 2.32 -1.54 -5.47
CA MET A 63 1.13 -1.13 -4.71
C MET A 63 0.48 -2.33 -4.03
N ALA A 64 0.23 -2.19 -2.73
CA ALA A 64 -0.62 -3.09 -1.96
C ALA A 64 -1.56 -2.23 -1.11
N HIS A 65 -2.61 -1.70 -1.75
CA HIS A 65 -3.54 -0.73 -1.17
C HIS A 65 -3.91 -1.07 0.28
N PRO A 66 -3.70 -0.14 1.23
CA PRO A 66 -3.43 1.28 0.99
C PRO A 66 -1.93 1.66 0.87
N PHE A 67 -1.01 0.70 0.97
CA PHE A 67 0.43 0.97 0.96
C PHE A 67 1.02 1.09 -0.44
N SER A 68 2.04 1.94 -0.56
CA SER A 68 2.91 2.03 -1.73
C SER A 68 4.33 1.58 -1.41
N GLY A 69 4.95 0.86 -2.34
CA GLY A 69 6.36 0.48 -2.30
C GLY A 69 7.31 1.53 -2.87
N VAL A 70 6.78 2.67 -3.34
CA VAL A 70 7.54 3.81 -3.88
C VAL A 70 7.00 5.12 -3.30
N ASP A 71 7.80 6.19 -3.37
CA ASP A 71 7.33 7.51 -2.98
C ASP A 71 6.42 8.09 -4.06
N THR A 72 5.15 8.32 -3.70
CA THR A 72 4.13 8.92 -4.55
C THR A 72 3.88 10.39 -4.22
N GLY A 73 4.52 10.91 -3.17
CA GLY A 73 4.22 12.18 -2.52
C GLY A 73 3.14 12.10 -1.44
N TYR A 74 2.25 11.10 -1.48
CA TYR A 74 1.25 10.92 -0.42
C TYR A 74 1.83 10.14 0.75
N ARG A 75 1.65 10.65 1.97
CA ARG A 75 2.25 10.05 3.17
C ARG A 75 1.26 9.95 4.31
N ALA A 76 1.41 8.89 5.09
CA ALA A 76 0.79 8.75 6.40
C ALA A 76 1.88 8.77 7.47
N HIS A 77 1.64 9.47 8.58
CA HIS A 77 2.54 9.56 9.73
C HIS A 77 1.82 9.11 11.00
N ILE A 78 2.44 8.24 11.77
CA ILE A 78 1.91 7.72 13.04
C ILE A 78 3.08 7.63 14.01
N GLY A 79 3.02 8.45 15.07
CA GLY A 79 4.19 8.68 15.94
C GLY A 79 5.40 9.14 15.13
N GLU A 80 6.54 8.47 15.30
CA GLU A 80 7.79 8.79 14.59
C GLU A 80 7.94 8.07 13.22
N ARG A 81 6.93 7.31 12.80
CA ARG A 81 6.98 6.49 11.58
C ARG A 81 6.18 7.13 10.46
N SER A 82 6.61 6.86 9.23
CA SER A 82 5.91 7.29 8.02
C SER A 82 5.79 6.14 7.01
N TRP A 83 4.74 6.20 6.19
CA TRP A 83 4.45 5.24 5.12
C TRP A 83 4.08 5.99 3.85
N PHE A 84 4.47 5.44 2.70
CA PHE A 84 3.97 5.89 1.40
C PHE A 84 2.59 5.31 1.13
N ALA A 85 1.69 6.15 0.63
CA ALA A 85 0.34 5.79 0.21
C ALA A 85 0.20 5.91 -1.31
N ASN A 86 -0.78 5.26 -1.95
CA ASN A 86 -0.95 5.43 -3.40
C ASN A 86 -1.67 6.74 -3.75
N CYS A 87 -2.56 7.21 -2.87
CA CYS A 87 -3.35 8.44 -3.06
C CYS A 87 -3.75 9.06 -1.71
N ALA A 88 -4.48 10.17 -1.74
CA ALA A 88 -4.97 10.85 -0.54
C ALA A 88 -5.90 9.97 0.32
N TRP A 89 -6.77 9.17 -0.33
CA TRP A 89 -7.66 8.23 0.36
C TRP A 89 -6.85 7.14 1.08
N ASP A 90 -5.85 6.59 0.39
CA ASP A 90 -4.97 5.58 0.95
C ASP A 90 -4.16 6.11 2.14
N ALA A 91 -3.70 7.36 2.09
CA ALA A 91 -2.97 7.96 3.22
C ALA A 91 -3.83 8.00 4.49
N LEU A 92 -5.09 8.40 4.37
CA LEU A 92 -6.06 8.34 5.47
C LEU A 92 -6.33 6.89 5.91
N ALA A 93 -6.48 5.97 4.95
CA ALA A 93 -6.72 4.56 5.23
C ALA A 93 -5.55 3.87 5.94
N ILE A 94 -4.30 4.25 5.69
CA ILE A 94 -3.14 3.72 6.45
C ILE A 94 -3.26 4.10 7.93
N VAL A 95 -3.57 5.36 8.25
CA VAL A 95 -3.74 5.81 9.64
C VAL A 95 -4.87 5.05 10.32
N ALA A 96 -6.02 4.89 9.64
CA ALA A 96 -7.13 4.10 10.15
C ALA A 96 -6.79 2.62 10.34
N LEU A 97 -6.03 2.01 9.41
CA LEU A 97 -5.68 0.59 9.41
C LEU A 97 -4.70 0.24 10.52
N LEU A 98 -3.66 1.05 10.70
CA LEU A 98 -2.63 0.83 11.73
C LEU A 98 -3.10 1.30 13.11
N GLY A 99 -4.15 2.11 13.14
CA GLY A 99 -4.83 2.57 14.34
C GLY A 99 -4.13 3.73 15.03
N GLY A 100 -4.88 4.38 15.93
CA GLY A 100 -4.41 5.51 16.71
C GLY A 100 -4.61 6.86 16.02
N ASP A 101 -3.77 7.81 16.43
CA ASP A 101 -3.76 9.19 15.92
C ASP A 101 -2.56 9.39 15.00
N GLY A 102 -2.71 10.25 14.01
CA GLY A 102 -1.67 10.48 13.01
C GLY A 102 -1.96 11.65 12.08
N THR A 103 -1.11 11.82 11.08
CA THR A 103 -1.33 12.78 10.00
C THR A 103 -1.26 12.11 8.64
N ALA A 104 -2.00 12.66 7.68
CA ALA A 104 -1.93 12.27 6.28
C ALA A 104 -1.63 13.51 5.44
N THR A 105 -0.77 13.41 4.44
CA THR A 105 -0.41 14.53 3.56
C THR A 105 -0.78 14.25 2.11
N GLY A 106 -1.22 15.30 1.40
CA GLY A 106 -1.35 15.31 -0.04
C GLY A 106 0.00 15.18 -0.76
N ARG A 107 -0.04 14.97 -2.08
CA ARG A 107 1.13 14.70 -2.93
C ARG A 107 2.26 15.71 -2.79
N ASP A 108 1.92 16.99 -2.63
CA ASP A 108 2.85 18.11 -2.55
C ASP A 108 3.15 18.53 -1.10
N GLY A 109 2.54 17.87 -0.12
CA GLY A 109 2.63 18.23 1.30
C GLY A 109 1.91 19.53 1.68
N ILE A 110 1.22 20.21 0.75
CA ILE A 110 0.50 21.46 1.05
C ILE A 110 -0.77 21.16 1.84
N VAL A 111 -1.47 20.09 1.46
CA VAL A 111 -2.65 19.62 2.20
C VAL A 111 -2.20 18.63 3.26
N GLU A 112 -2.56 18.90 4.51
CA GLU A 112 -2.36 18.00 5.64
C GLU A 112 -3.69 17.77 6.35
N TRP A 113 -3.92 16.52 6.73
CA TRP A 113 -5.01 16.10 7.61
C TRP A 113 -4.46 15.54 8.91
N GLN A 114 -5.02 15.98 10.03
CA GLN A 114 -4.83 15.36 11.33
C GLN A 114 -5.99 14.42 11.61
N ILE A 115 -5.65 13.23 12.11
CA ILE A 115 -6.59 12.19 12.49
C ILE A 115 -6.43 11.99 14.00
N GLN A 116 -7.47 12.32 14.76
CA GLN A 116 -7.50 12.17 16.21
C GLN A 116 -8.79 11.51 16.64
N ASN A 117 -8.71 10.41 17.38
CA ASN A 117 -9.87 9.63 17.85
C ASN A 117 -10.86 9.30 16.70
N GLY A 118 -10.33 8.97 15.53
CA GLY A 118 -11.12 8.66 14.33
C GLY A 118 -11.75 9.86 13.61
N VAL A 119 -11.49 11.08 14.07
CA VAL A 119 -11.96 12.31 13.42
C VAL A 119 -10.86 12.89 12.54
N VAL A 120 -11.17 13.14 11.28
CA VAL A 120 -10.27 13.78 10.30
C VAL A 120 -10.52 15.28 10.28
N SER A 121 -9.46 16.08 10.34
CA SER A 121 -9.51 17.55 10.26
C SER A 121 -8.32 18.11 9.47
N PRO A 122 -8.47 19.21 8.72
CA PRO A 122 -9.71 19.91 8.42
C PRO A 122 -10.61 19.11 7.46
N ASN A 123 -11.84 19.59 7.24
CA ASN A 123 -12.70 19.04 6.20
C ASN A 123 -12.05 19.20 4.82
N GLY A 124 -12.20 18.19 3.96
CA GLY A 124 -11.66 18.20 2.60
C GLY A 124 -12.49 17.39 1.63
N LEU A 125 -12.14 17.50 0.36
CA LEU A 125 -12.73 16.74 -0.74
C LEU A 125 -11.62 15.94 -1.44
N ILE A 126 -11.82 14.62 -1.57
CA ILE A 126 -10.98 13.76 -2.42
C ILE A 126 -11.78 13.51 -3.69
N HIS A 127 -11.22 13.91 -4.84
CA HIS A 127 -11.82 13.67 -6.14
C HIS A 127 -11.19 12.43 -6.78
N MET A 128 -12.01 11.42 -7.05
CA MET A 128 -11.62 10.26 -7.85
C MET A 128 -11.88 10.58 -9.33
N LEU A 129 -10.81 10.74 -10.12
CA LEU A 129 -10.92 11.13 -11.53
C LEU A 129 -11.41 10.00 -12.42
N VAL A 130 -11.12 8.76 -12.03
CA VAL A 130 -11.46 7.54 -12.77
C VAL A 130 -12.54 6.79 -12.00
N PRO A 131 -13.53 6.15 -12.66
CA PRO A 131 -14.46 5.25 -11.98
C PRO A 131 -13.69 4.10 -11.30
N ALA A 132 -14.09 3.71 -10.10
CA ALA A 132 -13.38 2.68 -9.33
C ALA A 132 -13.27 1.32 -10.06
N ALA A 133 -14.21 1.01 -10.96
CA ALA A 133 -14.17 -0.19 -11.79
C ALA A 133 -13.04 -0.18 -12.83
N GLU A 134 -12.49 1.01 -13.15
CA GLU A 134 -11.46 1.23 -14.16
C GLU A 134 -10.07 1.51 -13.56
N PHE A 135 -9.92 1.51 -12.23
CA PHE A 135 -8.64 1.77 -11.57
C PHE A 135 -7.51 0.86 -12.06
N TRP A 136 -7.80 -0.41 -12.35
CA TRP A 136 -6.80 -1.34 -12.81
C TRP A 136 -6.44 -1.21 -14.30
N ALA A 137 -7.12 -0.34 -15.06
CA ALA A 137 -6.73 -0.04 -16.44
C ALA A 137 -5.38 0.70 -16.50
N ASP A 138 -5.12 1.58 -15.54
CA ASP A 138 -3.82 2.22 -15.30
C ASP A 138 -3.69 2.59 -13.82
N ILE A 139 -3.29 1.61 -13.00
CA ILE A 139 -3.21 1.77 -11.55
C ILE A 139 -2.15 2.82 -11.12
N GLY A 140 -1.23 3.19 -12.00
CA GLY A 140 -0.26 4.24 -11.74
C GLY A 140 -0.82 5.65 -11.87
N PHE A 141 -1.86 5.81 -12.68
CA PHE A 141 -2.51 7.08 -12.95
C PHE A 141 -3.74 7.32 -12.07
N THR A 142 -4.45 6.25 -11.69
CA THR A 142 -5.77 6.31 -11.05
C THR A 142 -5.76 6.73 -9.59
#